data_AF-A0A2X2IRH1-F1
#
_entry.id   AF-A0A2X2IRH1-F1
#
_cell.length_a   1.000
_cell.length_b   1.000
_cell.length_c   1.000
_cell.angle_alpha   90.00
_cell.angle_beta   90.00
_cell.angle_gamma   90.00
#
_symmetry.space_group_name_H-M   'P 1'
#
loop_
_entity.id
_entity.type
_entity.pdbx_description
1 polymer ?
#
loop_
_entity_poly.entity_id
_entity_poly.type
_entity_poly.pdbx_seq_one_letter_code
_entity_poly.pdbx_strand_id
1 'polypeptide(L)'
;MTTFKDLNMKQSKNEAVFQDEVLTRFELFKSLFLTLPFQRVKDTGTLLPFFAKQCEKGVDQHLTPDEIIKSFFDQHEEFSSEEQRIDLLFRFVQYIERQVVLFDAIEDSSFQMVGRGDDENVLGALIKNAEGSDDMRRKIVSKLKDFSVRLVLTAHPTQFYPGPVLGIINDLIDAIKTNDIHSIHLLLQQLGKNAFHQ
;
A
#
# COMPACT_ATOMS: atom_id res chain seq x y z
N MET A 1 26.77 25.35 2.62
CA MET A 1 25.31 25.64 2.63
C MET A 1 24.53 24.87 1.54
N THR A 2 25.20 24.11 0.67
CA THR A 2 24.60 23.39 -0.46
C THR A 2 23.97 22.04 -0.09
N THR A 3 24.52 21.33 0.91
CA THR A 3 24.17 19.94 1.26
C THR A 3 22.75 19.74 1.80
N PHE A 4 22.16 20.75 2.46
CA PHE A 4 20.78 20.66 2.98
C PHE A 4 19.72 20.87 1.90
N LYS A 5 20.04 21.61 0.82
CA LYS A 5 19.13 21.84 -0.31
C LYS A 5 18.99 20.57 -1.16
N ASP A 6 20.09 19.86 -1.37
CA ASP A 6 20.11 18.60 -2.13
C ASP A 6 19.35 17.47 -1.44
N LEU A 7 19.30 17.48 -0.09
CA LEU A 7 18.50 16.52 0.69
C LEU A 7 17.00 16.73 0.50
N ASN A 8 16.53 17.98 0.56
CA ASN A 8 15.13 18.34 0.32
C ASN A 8 14.69 18.08 -1.14
N MET A 9 15.58 18.33 -2.11
CA MET A 9 15.29 18.09 -3.53
C MET A 9 15.27 16.58 -3.87
N LYS A 10 16.06 15.76 -3.17
CA LYS A 10 16.03 14.29 -3.28
C LYS A 10 14.84 13.64 -2.56
N GLN A 11 14.42 14.15 -1.41
CA GLN A 11 13.16 13.71 -0.78
C GLN A 11 11.98 13.94 -1.73
N SER A 12 11.94 15.12 -2.37
CA SER A 12 10.94 15.43 -3.41
C SER A 12 11.00 14.50 -4.63
N LYS A 13 12.19 14.03 -5.05
CA LYS A 13 12.32 13.08 -6.17
C LYS A 13 11.83 11.69 -5.80
N ASN A 14 12.16 11.18 -4.61
CA ASN A 14 11.68 9.88 -4.15
C ASN A 14 10.17 9.90 -3.88
N GLU A 15 9.65 11.00 -3.34
CA GLU A 15 8.21 11.23 -3.21
C GLU A 15 7.52 11.25 -4.58
N ALA A 16 8.11 11.91 -5.58
CA ALA A 16 7.56 11.92 -6.94
C ALA A 16 7.57 10.53 -7.60
N VAL A 17 8.64 9.75 -7.41
CA VAL A 17 8.71 8.38 -7.92
C VAL A 17 7.72 7.47 -7.20
N PHE A 18 7.58 7.57 -5.88
CA PHE A 18 6.56 6.83 -5.14
C PHE A 18 5.15 7.23 -5.56
N GLN A 19 4.90 8.53 -5.75
CA GLN A 19 3.63 9.05 -6.24
C GLN A 19 3.26 8.42 -7.59
N ASP A 20 4.20 8.33 -8.53
CA ASP A 20 3.92 7.82 -9.87
C ASP A 20 3.90 6.29 -9.93
N GLU A 21 4.93 5.64 -9.39
CA GLU A 21 5.13 4.18 -9.50
C GLU A 21 4.27 3.37 -8.52
N VAL A 22 3.79 3.98 -7.44
CA VAL A 22 2.95 3.31 -6.44
C VAL A 22 1.54 3.89 -6.43
N LEU A 23 1.37 5.18 -6.11
CA LEU A 23 0.03 5.74 -5.91
C LEU A 23 -0.78 5.85 -7.20
N THR A 24 -0.19 6.37 -8.29
CA THR A 24 -0.90 6.49 -9.58
C THR A 24 -1.27 5.11 -10.13
N ARG A 25 -0.35 4.13 -10.06
CA ARG A 25 -0.63 2.75 -10.48
C ARG A 25 -1.70 2.09 -9.61
N PHE A 26 -1.66 2.30 -8.30
CA PHE A 26 -2.68 1.81 -7.38
C PHE A 26 -4.04 2.37 -7.74
N GLU A 27 -4.18 3.68 -7.94
CA GLU A 27 -5.44 4.29 -8.37
C GLU A 27 -5.96 3.69 -9.69
N LEU A 28 -5.08 3.49 -10.67
CA LEU A 28 -5.44 2.92 -11.96
C LEU A 28 -5.96 1.48 -11.85
N PHE A 29 -5.23 0.62 -11.15
CA PHE A 29 -5.63 -0.78 -10.98
C PHE A 29 -6.82 -0.94 -10.03
N LYS A 30 -6.94 -0.08 -9.02
CA LYS A 30 -8.13 0.01 -8.16
C LYS A 30 -9.37 0.35 -8.96
N SER A 31 -9.28 1.30 -9.89
CA SER A 31 -10.39 1.59 -10.82
C SER A 31 -10.73 0.42 -11.72
N LEU A 32 -9.73 -0.30 -12.26
CA LEU A 32 -9.98 -1.52 -13.03
C LEU A 32 -10.71 -2.56 -12.17
N PHE A 33 -10.27 -2.73 -10.93
CA PHE A 33 -10.83 -3.69 -9.97
C PHE A 33 -12.31 -3.40 -9.64
N LEU A 34 -12.71 -2.12 -9.55
CA LEU A 34 -14.11 -1.70 -9.40
C LEU A 34 -15.01 -2.11 -10.57
N THR A 35 -14.45 -2.19 -11.78
CA THR A 35 -15.21 -2.50 -13.01
C THR A 35 -15.36 -3.99 -13.31
N LEU A 36 -14.69 -4.85 -12.54
CA LEU A 36 -14.71 -6.29 -12.78
C LEU A 36 -16.10 -6.88 -12.46
N PRO A 37 -16.61 -7.81 -13.30
CA PRO A 37 -17.97 -8.34 -13.19
C PRO A 37 -18.07 -9.40 -12.09
N PHE A 38 -17.82 -9.01 -10.83
CA PHE A 38 -18.09 -9.88 -9.70
C PHE A 38 -19.59 -9.85 -9.42
N GLN A 39 -20.22 -11.02 -9.56
CA GLN A 39 -21.67 -11.25 -9.63
C GLN A 39 -22.49 -10.83 -8.39
N ARG A 40 -21.91 -10.15 -7.39
CA ARG A 40 -22.60 -9.58 -6.22
C ARG A 40 -22.04 -8.22 -5.74
N VAL A 41 -21.16 -7.58 -6.53
CA VAL A 41 -20.29 -6.47 -6.08
C VAL A 41 -20.69 -5.10 -6.65
N LYS A 42 -21.70 -5.04 -7.53
CA LYS A 42 -22.14 -3.76 -8.14
C LYS A 42 -22.50 -2.70 -7.10
N ASP A 43 -23.13 -3.10 -6.01
CA ASP A 43 -23.54 -2.18 -4.94
C ASP A 43 -22.36 -1.87 -4.02
N THR A 44 -21.48 -2.83 -3.74
CA THR A 44 -20.30 -2.65 -2.86
C THR A 44 -19.32 -1.61 -3.40
N GLY A 45 -18.95 -1.69 -4.67
CA GLY A 45 -18.01 -0.74 -5.28
C GLY A 45 -18.55 0.69 -5.34
N THR A 46 -19.88 0.83 -5.40
CA THR A 46 -20.57 2.13 -5.42
C THR A 46 -20.75 2.69 -4.00
N LEU A 47 -21.20 1.85 -3.07
CA LEU A 47 -21.55 2.23 -1.70
C LEU A 47 -20.33 2.45 -0.80
N LEU A 48 -19.23 1.72 -1.03
CA LEU A 48 -18.05 1.81 -0.17
C LEU A 48 -17.44 3.23 -0.12
N PRO A 49 -17.26 3.97 -1.24
CA PRO A 49 -16.84 5.36 -1.18
C PRO A 49 -17.76 6.27 -0.35
N PHE A 50 -19.08 6.04 -0.39
CA PHE A 50 -20.03 6.78 0.45
C PHE A 50 -19.88 6.42 1.92
N PHE A 51 -19.72 5.12 2.23
CA PHE A 51 -19.47 4.65 3.58
C PHE A 51 -18.16 5.20 4.14
N ALA A 52 -17.07 5.19 3.36
CA ALA A 52 -15.79 5.76 3.76
C ALA A 52 -15.90 7.26 4.10
N LYS A 53 -16.59 8.03 3.25
CA LYS A 53 -16.87 9.45 3.50
C LYS A 53 -17.72 9.68 4.76
N GLN A 54 -18.65 8.77 5.05
CA GLN A 54 -19.46 8.83 6.27
C GLN A 54 -18.61 8.52 7.50
N CYS A 55 -17.70 7.54 7.42
CA CYS A 55 -16.72 7.24 8.46
C CYS A 55 -15.82 8.44 8.75
N GLU A 56 -15.24 9.07 7.72
CA GLU A 56 -14.41 10.28 7.89
C GLU A 56 -15.16 11.37 8.66
N LYS A 57 -16.37 11.72 8.20
CA LYS A 57 -17.21 12.73 8.86
C LYS A 57 -17.57 12.35 10.30
N GLY A 58 -17.88 11.07 10.53
CA GLY A 58 -18.26 10.59 11.85
C GLY A 58 -17.09 10.62 12.84
N VAL A 59 -15.90 10.24 12.39
CA VAL A 59 -14.66 10.32 13.18
C VAL A 59 -14.34 11.78 13.50
N ASP A 60 -14.45 12.69 12.54
CA ASP A 60 -14.27 14.14 12.74
C ASP A 60 -15.28 14.72 13.75
N GLN A 61 -16.47 14.13 13.83
CA GLN A 61 -17.52 14.49 14.78
C GLN A 61 -17.43 13.74 16.12
N HIS A 62 -16.40 12.91 16.31
CA HIS A 62 -16.21 12.07 17.49
C HIS A 62 -17.38 11.10 17.77
N LEU A 63 -18.07 10.66 16.71
CA LEU A 63 -19.10 9.63 16.81
C LEU A 63 -18.47 8.27 17.06
N THR A 64 -19.21 7.41 17.76
CA THR A 64 -18.85 6.01 17.95
C THR A 64 -19.04 5.20 16.66
N PRO A 65 -18.33 4.08 16.46
CA PRO A 65 -18.50 3.24 15.27
C PRO A 65 -19.96 2.79 15.05
N ASP A 66 -20.68 2.45 16.12
CA ASP A 66 -22.09 2.06 16.06
C ASP A 66 -22.98 3.18 15.51
N GLU A 67 -22.74 4.43 15.93
CA GLU A 67 -23.48 5.59 15.44
C GLU A 67 -23.19 5.86 13.95
N ILE A 68 -21.92 5.75 13.54
CA ILE A 68 -21.51 5.92 12.15
C ILE A 68 -22.19 4.88 11.25
N ILE A 69 -22.09 3.60 11.63
CA ILE A 69 -22.68 2.49 10.88
C ILE A 69 -24.21 2.65 10.80
N LYS A 70 -24.85 2.97 11.92
CA LYS A 70 -26.30 3.20 11.95
C LYS A 70 -26.71 4.35 11.03
N SER A 71 -26.01 5.49 11.11
CA SER A 71 -26.31 6.66 10.28
C SER A 71 -26.21 6.39 8.77
N PHE A 72 -25.29 5.52 8.37
CA PHE A 72 -25.16 5.08 6.99
C PHE A 72 -26.38 4.27 6.55
N PHE A 73 -26.75 3.23 7.31
CA PHE A 73 -27.90 2.39 6.95
C PHE A 73 -29.26 3.08 7.07
N ASP A 74 -29.39 4.11 7.91
CA ASP A 74 -30.59 4.93 8.00
C ASP A 74 -30.84 5.74 6.69
N GLN A 75 -29.81 5.94 5.86
CA GLN A 75 -29.91 6.59 4.55
C GLN A 75 -30.17 5.62 3.38
N HIS A 76 -30.16 4.31 3.66
CA HIS A 76 -30.28 3.25 2.64
C HIS A 76 -31.39 2.26 3.01
N GLU A 77 -32.64 2.60 2.67
CA GLU A 77 -33.84 1.81 2.99
C GLU A 77 -33.82 0.36 2.44
N GLU A 78 -33.01 0.11 1.41
CA GLU A 78 -32.79 -1.22 0.82
C GLU A 78 -32.16 -2.25 1.79
N PHE A 79 -31.46 -1.79 2.83
CA PHE A 79 -30.86 -2.63 3.87
C PHE A 79 -31.68 -2.59 5.17
N SER A 80 -32.91 -3.09 5.08
CA SER A 80 -33.89 -3.05 6.17
C SER A 80 -33.66 -4.12 7.24
N SER A 81 -33.06 -5.27 6.90
CA SER A 81 -32.77 -6.34 7.87
C SER A 81 -31.33 -6.27 8.39
N GLU A 82 -31.12 -6.74 9.63
CA GLU A 82 -29.78 -6.84 10.23
C GLU A 82 -28.86 -7.76 9.42
N GLU A 83 -29.39 -8.87 8.90
CA GLU A 83 -28.65 -9.81 8.04
C GLU A 83 -28.11 -9.13 6.77
N GLN A 84 -28.91 -8.28 6.13
CA GLN A 84 -28.49 -7.53 4.95
C GLN A 84 -27.39 -6.52 5.28
N ARG A 85 -27.49 -5.85 6.44
CA ARG A 85 -26.48 -4.88 6.90
C ARG A 85 -25.15 -5.57 7.19
N ILE A 86 -25.18 -6.70 7.90
CA ILE A 86 -24.02 -7.52 8.21
C ILE A 86 -23.36 -8.03 6.93
N ASP A 87 -24.15 -8.57 5.99
CA ASP A 87 -23.64 -9.05 4.70
C ASP A 87 -22.94 -7.93 3.90
N LEU A 88 -23.50 -6.72 3.86
CA LEU A 88 -22.84 -5.58 3.20
C LEU A 88 -21.53 -5.20 3.88
N LEU A 89 -21.48 -5.14 5.21
CA LEU A 89 -20.26 -4.82 5.96
C LEU A 89 -19.16 -5.88 5.71
N PHE A 90 -19.52 -7.16 5.69
CA PHE A 90 -18.58 -8.22 5.32
C PHE A 90 -18.04 -8.04 3.90
N ARG A 91 -18.90 -7.66 2.94
CA ARG A 91 -18.45 -7.36 1.57
C ARG A 91 -17.51 -6.16 1.53
N PHE A 92 -17.72 -5.12 2.34
CA PHE A 92 -16.78 -4.01 2.47
C PHE A 92 -15.42 -4.47 2.98
N VAL A 93 -15.38 -5.25 4.07
CA VAL A 93 -14.13 -5.78 4.63
C VAL A 93 -13.38 -6.60 3.58
N GLN A 94 -14.05 -7.56 2.96
CA GLN A 94 -13.46 -8.41 1.92
C GLN A 94 -12.95 -7.61 0.71
N TYR A 95 -13.63 -6.51 0.36
CA TYR A 95 -13.20 -5.65 -0.73
C TYR A 95 -11.96 -4.82 -0.34
N ILE A 96 -11.93 -4.27 0.88
CA ILE A 96 -10.79 -3.53 1.42
C ILE A 96 -9.56 -4.44 1.53
N GLU A 97 -9.72 -5.69 2.00
CA GLU A 97 -8.63 -6.68 2.05
C GLU A 97 -7.96 -6.86 0.68
N ARG A 98 -8.76 -6.92 -0.39
CA ARG A 98 -8.24 -7.03 -1.76
C ARG A 98 -7.50 -5.78 -2.23
N GLN A 99 -7.92 -4.60 -1.78
CA GLN A 99 -7.21 -3.36 -2.08
C GLN A 99 -5.85 -3.31 -1.38
N VAL A 100 -5.76 -3.76 -0.13
CA VAL A 100 -4.48 -3.87 0.58
C VAL A 100 -3.54 -4.81 -0.17
N VAL A 101 -4.03 -5.99 -0.58
CA VAL A 101 -3.24 -6.94 -1.38
C VAL A 101 -2.72 -6.34 -2.68
N LEU A 102 -3.60 -5.62 -3.40
CA LEU A 102 -3.25 -4.97 -4.64
C LEU A 102 -2.18 -3.89 -4.42
N PHE A 103 -2.32 -3.10 -3.36
CA PHE A 103 -1.34 -2.09 -2.99
C PHE A 103 0.02 -2.74 -2.73
N ASP A 104 0.06 -3.82 -1.95
CA ASP A 104 1.29 -4.53 -1.63
C ASP A 104 1.98 -5.08 -2.89
N ALA A 105 1.21 -5.70 -3.80
CA ALA A 105 1.74 -6.19 -5.07
C ALA A 105 2.35 -5.07 -5.93
N ILE A 106 1.76 -3.87 -5.91
CA ILE A 106 2.27 -2.71 -6.65
C ILE A 106 3.53 -2.17 -5.96
N GLU A 107 3.52 -2.01 -4.65
CA GLU A 107 4.68 -1.56 -3.88
C GLU A 107 5.88 -2.49 -4.11
N ASP A 108 5.69 -3.80 -4.00
CA ASP A 108 6.71 -4.81 -4.26
C ASP A 108 7.20 -4.79 -5.71
N SER A 109 6.30 -4.53 -6.67
CA SER A 109 6.68 -4.39 -8.08
C SER A 109 7.59 -3.19 -8.33
N SER A 110 7.38 -2.11 -7.56
CA SER A 110 8.07 -0.84 -7.69
C SER A 110 9.28 -0.72 -6.74
N PHE A 111 9.60 -1.77 -5.96
CA PHE A 111 10.66 -1.74 -4.95
C PHE A 111 12.02 -1.30 -5.50
N GLN A 112 12.41 -1.75 -6.70
CA GLN A 112 13.68 -1.33 -7.32
C GLN A 112 13.68 0.12 -7.83
N MET A 113 12.51 0.69 -8.11
CA MET A 113 12.36 2.05 -8.62
C MET A 113 12.22 3.07 -7.49
N VAL A 114 11.50 2.71 -6.43
CA VAL A 114 11.29 3.51 -5.21
C VAL A 114 12.48 3.38 -4.25
N GLY A 115 13.07 2.19 -4.17
CA GLY A 115 14.28 1.93 -3.42
C GLY A 115 15.46 2.68 -4.01
N ARG A 116 16.36 3.15 -3.14
CA ARG A 116 17.70 3.52 -3.58
C ARG A 116 18.27 2.30 -4.30
N GLY A 117 18.59 2.42 -5.58
CA GLY A 117 19.48 1.45 -6.21
C GLY A 117 20.70 1.26 -5.32
N ASP A 118 21.18 0.02 -5.22
CA ASP A 118 22.40 -0.36 -4.48
C ASP A 118 23.64 0.52 -4.81
N ASP A 119 23.52 1.40 -5.80
CA ASP A 119 24.55 2.25 -6.38
C ASP A 119 24.91 3.51 -5.59
N GLU A 120 24.12 3.96 -4.61
CA GLU A 120 24.59 5.02 -3.70
C GLU A 120 25.47 4.42 -2.60
N ASN A 121 26.76 4.22 -2.91
CA ASN A 121 27.81 3.91 -1.94
C ASN A 121 28.03 5.10 -0.97
N VAL A 122 27.01 5.40 -0.15
CA VAL A 122 27.00 6.52 0.82
C VAL A 122 28.15 6.37 1.80
N LEU A 123 28.43 5.13 2.23
CA LEU A 123 29.56 4.85 3.11
C LEU A 123 30.89 5.17 2.41
N GLY A 124 31.07 4.75 1.16
CA GLY A 124 32.25 5.06 0.36
C GLY A 124 32.42 6.56 0.11
N ALA A 125 31.34 7.29 -0.14
CA ALA A 125 31.37 8.75 -0.27
C ALA A 125 31.79 9.44 1.04
N LEU A 126 31.28 8.97 2.19
CA LEU A 126 31.66 9.47 3.51
C LEU A 126 33.13 9.19 3.83
N ILE A 127 33.63 7.99 3.50
CA ILE A 127 35.03 7.60 3.69
C ILE A 127 35.94 8.47 2.80
N LYS A 128 35.60 8.60 1.51
CA LYS A 128 36.34 9.42 0.54
C LYS A 128 36.43 10.89 0.96
N ASN A 129 35.34 11.47 1.46
CA ASN A 129 35.34 12.84 1.97
C ASN A 129 36.22 13.03 3.22
N ALA A 130 36.48 11.95 3.97
CA ALA A 130 37.32 11.98 5.16
C ALA A 130 38.81 11.71 4.89
N GLU A 131 39.18 11.26 3.68
CA GLU A 131 40.59 11.00 3.31
C GLU A 131 41.47 12.26 3.38
N GLY A 132 40.88 13.45 3.16
CA GLY A 132 41.59 14.72 3.24
C GLY A 132 41.72 15.31 4.64
N SER A 133 41.18 14.67 5.69
CA SER A 133 41.18 15.21 7.06
C SER A 133 41.30 14.12 8.13
N ASP A 134 42.45 14.08 8.79
CA ASP A 134 42.71 13.17 9.92
C ASP A 134 41.78 13.39 11.12
N ASP A 135 41.28 14.62 11.32
CA ASP A 135 40.29 14.91 12.35
C ASP A 135 38.93 14.29 12.01
N MET A 136 38.49 14.44 10.75
CA MET A 136 37.23 13.86 10.27
C MET A 136 37.29 12.32 10.28
N ARG A 137 38.42 11.75 9.86
CA ARG A 137 38.67 10.30 9.91
C ARG A 137 38.58 9.75 11.33
N ARG A 138 39.21 10.41 12.32
CA ARG A 138 39.13 10.00 13.73
C ARG A 138 37.70 10.06 14.28
N LYS A 139 36.93 11.08 13.92
CA LYS A 139 35.52 11.23 14.31
C LYS A 139 34.65 10.11 13.73
N ILE A 140 34.82 9.75 12.45
CA ILE A 140 34.09 8.65 11.82
C ILE A 140 34.43 7.32 12.50
N VAL A 141 35.72 7.03 12.72
CA VAL A 141 36.15 5.81 13.42
C VAL A 141 35.57 5.73 14.83
N SER A 142 35.56 6.85 15.58
CA SER A 142 34.95 6.88 16.90
C SER A 142 33.45 6.61 16.86
N LYS A 143 32.73 7.12 15.85
CA LYS A 143 31.29 6.90 15.71
C LYS A 143 30.96 5.47 15.30
N LEU A 144 31.76 4.85 14.44
CA LEU A 144 31.58 3.44 14.04
C LEU A 144 31.76 2.47 15.21
N LYS A 145 32.56 2.80 16.23
CA LYS A 145 32.76 1.95 17.42
C LYS A 145 31.49 1.76 18.25
N ASP A 146 30.67 2.80 18.35
CA ASP A 146 29.46 2.82 19.18
C ASP A 146 28.18 2.78 18.33
N PHE A 147 28.31 2.66 17.01
CA PHE A 147 27.18 2.59 16.10
C PHE A 147 26.56 1.19 16.12
N SER A 148 25.29 1.12 16.50
CA SER A 148 24.52 -0.12 16.49
C SER A 148 23.18 0.09 15.81
N VAL A 149 22.83 -0.81 14.90
CA VAL A 149 21.49 -0.88 14.31
C VAL A 149 20.85 -2.17 14.80
N ARG A 150 19.64 -2.06 15.36
CA ARG A 150 18.79 -3.22 15.65
C ARG A 150 17.69 -3.26 14.60
N LEU A 151 17.84 -4.17 13.65
CA LEU A 151 16.76 -4.47 12.72
C LEU A 151 15.75 -5.35 13.45
N VAL A 152 14.53 -4.84 13.60
CA VAL A 152 13.39 -5.64 14.05
C VAL A 152 12.54 -5.87 12.81
N LEU A 153 12.65 -7.07 12.25
CA LEU A 153 11.80 -7.48 11.15
C LEU A 153 10.43 -7.80 11.73
N THR A 154 9.45 -6.97 11.40
CA THR A 154 8.04 -7.29 11.60
C THR A 154 7.58 -8.13 10.42
N ALA A 155 6.63 -9.04 10.64
CA ALA A 155 5.95 -9.69 9.54
C ALA A 155 5.36 -8.60 8.62
N HIS A 156 5.50 -8.78 7.31
CA HIS A 156 4.68 -8.02 6.38
C HIS A 156 3.21 -8.40 6.66
N PRO A 157 2.25 -7.46 6.67
CA PRO A 157 0.83 -7.73 7.00
C PRO A 157 0.19 -8.87 6.19
N THR A 158 0.85 -9.32 5.13
CA THR A 158 0.47 -10.35 4.17
C THR A 158 0.78 -11.78 4.59
N GLN A 159 1.41 -12.01 5.75
CA GLN A 159 1.67 -13.37 6.26
C GLN A 159 0.39 -14.17 6.57
N PHE A 160 -0.79 -13.56 6.40
CA PHE A 160 -2.10 -14.17 6.59
C PHE A 160 -2.79 -14.62 5.29
N TYR A 161 -2.19 -14.42 4.11
CA TYR A 161 -2.85 -14.81 2.86
C TYR A 161 -2.80 -16.32 2.60
N PRO A 162 -3.93 -16.94 2.19
CA PRO A 162 -3.94 -18.33 1.75
C PRO A 162 -2.96 -18.58 0.60
N GLY A 163 -2.38 -19.78 0.53
CA GLY A 163 -1.42 -20.16 -0.53
C GLY A 163 -1.86 -19.82 -1.97
N PRO A 164 -3.13 -20.04 -2.37
CA PRO A 164 -3.61 -19.64 -3.70
C PRO A 164 -3.57 -18.13 -3.95
N VAL A 165 -3.85 -17.32 -2.92
CA VAL A 165 -3.79 -15.86 -2.99
C VAL A 165 -2.34 -15.40 -3.14
N LEU A 166 -1.39 -16.01 -2.40
CA LEU A 166 0.03 -15.71 -2.54
C LEU A 166 0.56 -16.00 -3.96
N GLY A 167 0.08 -17.07 -4.59
CA GLY A 167 0.39 -17.36 -5.99
C GLY A 167 -0.03 -16.21 -6.92
N ILE A 168 -1.28 -15.75 -6.78
CA ILE A 168 -1.82 -14.64 -7.57
C ILE A 168 -1.04 -13.34 -7.32
N ILE A 169 -0.65 -13.07 -6.07
CA ILE A 169 0.14 -11.88 -5.72
C ILE A 169 1.49 -11.90 -6.42
N ASN A 170 2.21 -13.03 -6.36
CA ASN A 170 3.51 -13.16 -7.02
C ASN A 170 3.40 -12.97 -8.54
N ASP A 171 2.40 -13.62 -9.16
CA ASP A 171 2.15 -13.48 -10.60
C ASP A 171 1.77 -12.03 -10.96
N LEU A 172 1.02 -11.35 -10.07
CA LEU A 172 0.61 -9.96 -10.26
C LEU A 172 1.80 -9.00 -10.16
N ILE A 173 2.71 -9.23 -9.21
CA ILE A 173 3.97 -8.48 -9.08
C ILE A 173 4.77 -8.54 -10.39
N ASP A 174 4.95 -9.75 -10.95
CA ASP A 174 5.71 -9.94 -12.19
C ASP A 174 5.01 -9.33 -13.42
N ALA A 175 3.69 -9.45 -13.49
CA ALA A 175 2.89 -8.84 -14.55
C ALA A 175 2.93 -7.29 -14.49
N ILE A 176 2.92 -6.69 -13.29
CA ILE A 176 3.06 -5.24 -13.12
C ILE A 176 4.46 -4.77 -13.52
N LYS A 177 5.52 -5.49 -13.09
CA LYS A 177 6.92 -5.17 -13.47
C LYS A 177 7.12 -5.17 -14.98
N THR A 178 6.47 -6.09 -15.69
CA THR A 178 6.57 -6.22 -17.16
C THR A 178 5.51 -5.42 -17.91
N ASN A 179 4.61 -4.74 -17.20
CA ASN A 179 3.48 -3.99 -17.74
C ASN A 179 2.57 -4.83 -18.66
N ASP A 180 2.40 -6.12 -18.36
CA ASP A 180 1.50 -7.02 -19.08
C ASP A 180 0.04 -6.79 -18.65
N ILE A 181 -0.61 -5.83 -19.30
CA ILE A 181 -1.98 -5.43 -19.00
C ILE A 181 -2.97 -6.60 -19.12
N HIS A 182 -2.73 -7.55 -20.02
CA HIS A 182 -3.63 -8.68 -20.19
C HIS A 182 -3.57 -9.62 -18.96
N SER A 183 -2.35 -9.96 -18.54
CA SER A 183 -2.12 -10.80 -17.35
C SER A 183 -2.59 -10.09 -16.09
N ILE A 184 -2.33 -8.79 -15.93
CA ILE A 184 -2.83 -7.98 -14.80
C ILE A 184 -4.36 -8.06 -14.72
N HIS A 185 -5.07 -7.87 -15.84
CA HIS A 185 -6.53 -7.95 -15.84
C HIS A 185 -7.04 -9.32 -15.42
N LEU A 186 -6.43 -10.40 -15.92
CA LEU A 186 -6.81 -11.78 -15.58
C LEU A 186 -6.54 -12.09 -14.10
N LEU A 187 -5.38 -11.69 -13.58
CA LEU A 187 -4.98 -11.93 -12.19
C LEU A 187 -5.86 -11.15 -11.22
N LEU A 188 -6.25 -9.91 -11.55
CA LEU A 188 -7.22 -9.14 -10.77
C LEU A 188 -8.60 -9.81 -10.74
N GLN A 189 -9.03 -10.44 -11.83
CA GLN A 189 -10.27 -11.24 -11.82
C GLN A 189 -10.16 -12.47 -10.93
N GLN A 190 -9.00 -13.13 -10.90
CA GLN A 190 -8.76 -14.27 -10.02
C GLN A 190 -8.74 -13.84 -8.56
N LEU A 191 -8.07 -12.72 -8.24
CA LEU A 191 -7.99 -12.14 -6.91
C LEU A 191 -9.39 -11.83 -6.33
N GLY A 192 -10.30 -11.29 -7.16
CA GLY A 192 -11.66 -11.03 -6.71
C GLY A 192 -12.57 -12.25 -6.63
N LYS A 193 -12.26 -13.35 -7.33
CA LYS A 193 -13.00 -14.63 -7.20
C LYS A 193 -12.59 -15.45 -5.98
N ASN A 194 -11.34 -15.32 -5.54
CA ASN A 194 -10.84 -16.08 -4.40
C ASN A 194 -11.26 -15.43 -3.07
N ALA A 195 -11.68 -16.26 -2.13
CA ALA A 195 -11.97 -15.85 -0.77
C ALA A 195 -10.67 -15.82 0.04
N PHE A 196 -10.50 -14.78 0.86
CA PHE A 196 -9.35 -14.63 1.75
C PHE A 196 -9.50 -15.49 3.01
N HIS A 197 -10.73 -15.79 3.40
CA HIS A 197 -11.08 -16.71 4.48
C HIS A 197 -12.40 -17.42 4.13
N GLN A 198 -12.48 -18.74 4.40
CA GLN A 198 -13.73 -19.49 4.56
C GLN A 198 -14.02 -19.62 6.05
#